data_AF-A0AAN8S4W1-F1
#
_entry.id   AF-A0AAN8S4W1-F1
#
_cell.length_a   1.000
_cell.length_b   1.000
_cell.length_c   1.000
_cell.angle_alpha   90.00
_cell.angle_beta   90.00
_cell.angle_gamma   90.00
#
_symmetry.space_group_name_H-M   'P 1'
#
loop_
_entity.id
_entity.type
_entity.pdbx_description
1 polymer ?
#
loop_
_entity_poly.entity_id
_entity_poly.type
_entity_poly.pdbx_seq_one_letter_code
_entity_poly.pdbx_strand_id
1 'polypeptide(L)'
;MSVPATLDDSPFSAPFHTLFYLGAWAPKSLPPKFLLFYVAYQIAILSCCLAGILFLFSDLFKVYNNFEKLIWNLCINTLFTGSIFKNVHMHQHDPVIRSLRIKLHKDEIKRTAPDDLAIQKKAVKRFRIIRRSIYVVLGLLVPVWLVTKFGTDRNGRRNLPVPVDLPPFLYSENGVSYYYAYGLVSLTAVLALFFIADISIIMYAFLIQISREYEILLKDVPKLNDPYGNFIPSGKKAKEINRSARRKKTKSVIREIARRQSRIVEYVFPIH
;
A
#
# COMPACT_ATOMS: atom_id res chain seq x y z
N MET A 1 21.61 -15.39 19.28
CA MET A 1 20.15 -15.42 19.41
C MET A 1 19.59 -14.22 18.66
N SER A 2 18.96 -14.43 17.50
CA SER A 2 18.38 -13.34 16.71
C SER A 2 17.04 -12.93 17.31
N VAL A 3 16.89 -11.65 17.63
CA VAL A 3 15.59 -11.02 17.96
C VAL A 3 14.57 -11.43 16.89
N PRO A 4 13.37 -11.92 17.25
CA PRO A 4 12.37 -12.24 16.24
C PRO A 4 12.04 -10.97 15.47
N ALA A 5 12.39 -10.94 14.18
CA ALA A 5 12.07 -9.82 13.30
C ALA A 5 10.55 -9.59 13.35
N THR A 6 10.17 -8.41 13.83
CA THR A 6 8.77 -8.02 13.91
C THR A 6 8.31 -7.59 12.52
N LEU A 7 7.02 -7.74 12.22
CA LEU A 7 6.46 -7.31 10.93
C LEU A 7 6.77 -5.83 10.63
N ASP A 8 6.96 -5.04 11.68
CA ASP A 8 7.23 -3.61 11.64
C ASP A 8 8.67 -3.30 11.17
N ASP A 9 9.60 -4.27 11.28
CA ASP A 9 10.99 -4.13 10.79
C ASP A 9 11.10 -4.25 9.26
N SER A 10 10.03 -4.71 8.58
CA SER A 10 10.03 -4.82 7.13
C SER A 10 10.03 -3.43 6.48
N PRO A 11 10.89 -3.16 5.47
CA PRO A 11 10.90 -1.88 4.76
C PRO A 11 9.57 -1.56 4.08
N PHE A 12 8.74 -2.58 3.81
CA PHE A 12 7.42 -2.45 3.21
C PHE A 12 6.31 -2.10 4.21
N SER A 13 6.60 -2.10 5.52
CA SER A 13 5.64 -1.74 6.57
C SER A 13 5.53 -0.23 6.80
N ALA A 14 6.47 0.56 6.29
CA ALA A 14 6.50 2.02 6.50
C ALA A 14 5.19 2.76 6.12
N PRO A 15 4.51 2.48 5.00
CA PRO A 15 3.23 3.13 4.67
C PRO A 15 2.11 2.77 5.66
N PHE A 16 2.12 1.57 6.23
CA PHE A 16 1.13 1.17 7.24
C PHE A 16 1.31 1.96 8.54
N HIS A 17 2.53 2.33 8.90
CA HIS A 17 2.78 3.21 10.04
C HIS A 17 2.22 4.61 9.81
N THR A 18 2.39 5.17 8.61
CA THR A 18 1.78 6.46 8.28
C THR A 18 0.26 6.40 8.34
N LEU A 19 -0.36 5.38 7.74
CA LEU A 19 -1.82 5.19 7.80
C LEU A 19 -2.30 5.00 9.25
N PHE A 20 -1.51 4.36 10.11
CA PHE A 20 -1.84 4.27 11.53
C PHE A 20 -1.95 5.65 12.18
N TYR A 21 -0.98 6.54 11.97
CA TYR A 21 -1.03 7.91 12.50
C TYR A 21 -2.19 8.73 11.92
N LEU A 22 -2.56 8.49 10.67
CA LEU A 22 -3.71 9.13 10.03
C LEU A 22 -5.07 8.55 10.47
N GLY A 23 -5.09 7.61 11.43
CA GLY A 23 -6.32 6.98 11.92
C GLY A 23 -6.92 5.97 10.94
N ALA A 24 -6.18 5.63 9.89
CA ALA A 24 -6.63 4.81 8.78
C ALA A 24 -6.27 3.33 8.91
N TRP A 25 -5.43 2.94 9.87
CA TRP A 25 -5.00 1.54 9.98
C TRP A 25 -4.56 1.16 11.40
N ALA A 26 -5.20 0.17 12.03
CA ALA A 26 -4.83 -0.26 13.38
C ALA A 26 -3.74 -1.38 13.38
N PRO A 27 -2.63 -1.24 14.12
CA PRO A 27 -1.77 -2.38 14.44
C PRO A 27 -2.46 -3.29 15.47
N LYS A 28 -2.26 -4.61 15.37
CA LYS A 28 -2.85 -5.62 16.29
C LYS A 28 -2.19 -5.62 17.67
N SER A 29 -1.02 -4.97 17.80
CA SER A 29 -0.22 -4.90 19.01
C SER A 29 -0.43 -3.62 19.81
N LEU A 30 -1.52 -2.87 19.58
CA LEU A 30 -1.87 -1.74 20.43
C LEU A 30 -2.13 -2.23 21.87
N PRO A 31 -1.49 -1.63 22.89
CA PRO A 31 -1.81 -1.94 24.27
C PRO A 31 -3.30 -1.64 24.52
N PRO A 32 -4.01 -2.47 25.30
CA PRO A 32 -5.46 -2.35 25.49
C PRO A 32 -5.89 -0.97 26.02
N LYS A 33 -5.01 -0.30 26.78
CA LYS A 33 -5.23 1.08 27.27
C LYS A 33 -5.30 2.13 26.15
N PHE A 34 -4.56 1.93 25.06
CA PHE A 34 -4.54 2.85 23.90
C PHE A 34 -5.55 2.44 22.82
N LEU A 35 -6.06 1.20 22.86
CA LEU A 35 -6.99 0.68 21.87
C LEU A 35 -8.29 1.49 21.84
N LEU A 36 -8.90 1.75 23.00
CA LEU A 36 -10.16 2.51 23.08
C LEU A 36 -10.00 3.93 22.52
N PHE A 37 -8.93 4.62 22.92
CA PHE A 37 -8.62 5.97 22.42
C PHE A 37 -8.40 5.95 20.90
N TYR A 38 -7.67 4.95 20.40
CA TYR A 38 -7.42 4.82 18.97
C TYR A 38 -8.71 4.54 18.20
N VAL A 39 -9.57 3.65 18.67
CA VAL A 39 -10.87 3.36 18.03
C VAL A 39 -11.74 4.62 17.98
N ALA A 40 -11.82 5.39 19.08
CA ALA A 40 -12.54 6.66 19.09
C ALA A 40 -11.95 7.65 18.07
N TYR A 41 -10.62 7.75 17.98
CA TYR A 41 -9.92 8.55 16.97
C TYR A 41 -10.25 8.10 15.54
N GLN A 42 -10.24 6.79 15.24
CA GLN A 42 -10.60 6.28 13.93
C GLN A 42 -12.06 6.62 13.55
N ILE A 43 -12.99 6.44 14.48
CA ILE A 43 -14.41 6.79 14.27
C ILE A 43 -14.56 8.28 13.99
N ALA A 44 -13.86 9.13 14.74
CA ALA A 44 -13.87 10.57 14.51
C ALA A 44 -13.34 10.92 13.11
N ILE A 45 -12.19 10.35 12.71
CA ILE A 45 -11.60 10.58 11.38
C ILE A 45 -12.54 10.09 10.27
N LEU A 46 -13.11 8.90 10.39
CA LEU A 46 -14.07 8.36 9.41
C LEU A 46 -15.32 9.24 9.30
N SER A 47 -15.82 9.75 10.42
CA SER A 47 -16.97 10.67 10.44
C SER A 47 -16.64 11.99 9.75
N CYS A 48 -15.45 12.55 9.98
CA CYS A 48 -14.95 13.74 9.28
C CYS A 48 -14.79 13.49 7.78
N CYS A 49 -14.26 12.32 7.38
CA CYS A 49 -14.15 11.94 5.98
C CYS A 49 -15.53 11.85 5.30
N LEU A 50 -16.52 11.25 5.98
CA LEU A 50 -17.88 11.15 5.46
C LEU A 50 -18.53 12.53 5.30
N ALA A 51 -18.38 13.42 6.30
CA ALA A 51 -18.84 14.80 6.19
C ALA A 51 -18.16 15.55 5.03
N GLY A 52 -16.85 15.36 4.86
CA GLY A 52 -16.09 15.92 3.74
C GLY A 52 -16.62 15.46 2.38
N ILE A 53 -16.93 14.17 2.24
CA ILE A 53 -17.58 13.62 1.04
C ILE A 53 -18.91 14.33 0.77
N LEU A 54 -19.74 14.55 1.79
CA LEU A 54 -21.02 15.23 1.61
C LEU A 54 -20.83 16.67 1.10
N PHE A 55 -19.88 17.43 1.65
CA PHE A 55 -19.57 18.79 1.19
C PHE A 55 -19.00 18.82 -0.23
N LEU A 56 -18.18 17.84 -0.59
CA LEU A 56 -17.65 17.64 -1.93
C LEU A 56 -18.76 17.35 -2.97
N PHE A 57 -19.75 16.52 -2.61
CA PHE A 57 -20.91 16.27 -3.47
C PHE A 57 -21.84 17.47 -3.58
N SER A 58 -22.08 18.19 -2.47
CA SER A 58 -22.90 19.41 -2.48
C SER A 58 -22.35 20.45 -3.45
N ASP A 59 -21.04 20.68 -3.45
CA ASP A 59 -20.41 21.61 -4.39
C ASP A 59 -20.60 21.19 -5.85
N LEU A 60 -20.50 19.89 -6.13
CA LEU A 60 -20.73 19.33 -7.47
C LEU A 60 -22.14 19.63 -8.00
N PHE A 61 -23.16 19.58 -7.14
CA PHE A 61 -24.52 19.99 -7.51
C PHE A 61 -24.67 21.50 -7.73
N LYS A 62 -23.91 22.33 -7.01
CA LYS A 62 -23.97 23.80 -7.16
C LYS A 62 -23.34 24.29 -8.47
N VAL A 63 -22.30 23.62 -8.95
CA VAL A 63 -21.56 24.03 -10.15
C VAL A 63 -22.03 23.36 -11.44
N TYR A 64 -23.17 22.66 -11.44
CA TYR A 64 -23.66 21.87 -12.58
C TYR A 64 -23.76 22.65 -13.90
N ASN A 65 -23.97 23.96 -13.83
CA ASN A 65 -24.06 24.86 -14.98
C ASN A 65 -22.70 25.29 -15.56
N ASN A 66 -21.58 24.97 -14.92
CA ASN A 66 -20.24 25.29 -15.39
C ASN A 66 -19.45 24.00 -15.65
N PHE A 67 -19.34 23.61 -16.91
CA PHE A 67 -18.74 22.35 -17.33
C PHE A 67 -17.27 22.19 -16.88
N GLU A 68 -16.48 23.25 -16.95
CA GLU A 68 -15.07 23.22 -16.53
C GLU A 68 -14.96 22.95 -15.02
N LYS A 69 -15.74 23.67 -14.21
CA LYS A 69 -15.80 23.46 -12.76
C LYS A 69 -16.36 22.08 -12.41
N LEU A 70 -17.35 21.62 -13.15
CA LEU A 70 -17.95 20.31 -12.95
C LEU A 70 -16.92 19.18 -13.15
N ILE A 71 -16.11 19.23 -14.22
CA ILE A 71 -15.04 18.26 -14.46
C ILE A 71 -14.01 18.29 -13.35
N TRP A 72 -13.55 19.49 -12.97
CA TRP A 72 -12.57 19.65 -11.88
C TRP A 72 -13.10 19.04 -10.57
N ASN A 73 -14.33 19.36 -10.20
CA ASN A 73 -14.97 18.82 -9.00
C ASN A 73 -15.14 17.31 -9.08
N LEU A 74 -15.52 16.77 -10.24
CA LEU A 74 -15.64 15.34 -10.44
C LEU A 74 -14.29 14.63 -10.24
N CYS A 75 -13.19 15.15 -10.81
CA CYS A 75 -11.85 14.59 -10.63
C CYS A 75 -11.43 14.56 -9.16
N ILE A 76 -11.62 15.68 -8.46
CA ILE A 76 -11.30 15.79 -7.04
C ILE A 76 -12.17 14.86 -6.19
N ASN A 77 -13.46 14.79 -6.47
CA ASN A 77 -14.39 13.90 -5.78
C ASN A 77 -14.02 12.44 -5.99
N THR A 78 -13.76 12.00 -7.22
CA THR A 78 -13.34 10.62 -7.51
C THR A 78 -12.03 10.27 -6.81
N LEU A 79 -11.06 11.21 -6.76
CA LEU A 79 -9.78 10.99 -6.09
C LEU A 79 -9.96 10.73 -4.59
N PHE A 80 -10.70 11.60 -3.89
CA PHE A 80 -10.88 11.50 -2.43
C PHE A 80 -11.83 10.36 -2.06
N THR A 81 -13.02 10.28 -2.68
CA THR A 81 -14.00 9.21 -2.40
C THR A 81 -13.43 7.83 -2.72
N GLY A 82 -12.80 7.68 -3.90
CA GLY A 82 -12.21 6.41 -4.32
C GLY A 82 -11.14 5.90 -3.35
N SER A 83 -10.38 6.81 -2.72
CA SER A 83 -9.35 6.44 -1.75
C SER A 83 -9.93 6.04 -0.39
N ILE A 84 -11.02 6.68 0.03
CA ILE A 84 -11.77 6.26 1.22
C ILE A 84 -12.37 4.87 1.00
N PHE A 85 -12.99 4.61 -0.16
CA PHE A 85 -13.51 3.28 -0.51
C PHE A 85 -12.40 2.22 -0.53
N LYS A 86 -11.22 2.52 -1.09
CA LYS A 86 -10.06 1.63 -1.03
C LYS A 86 -9.65 1.32 0.41
N ASN A 87 -9.62 2.30 1.30
CA ASN A 87 -9.29 2.06 2.70
C ASN A 87 -10.32 1.17 3.41
N VAL A 88 -11.61 1.43 3.19
CA VAL A 88 -12.70 0.59 3.72
C VAL A 88 -12.57 -0.84 3.20
N HIS A 89 -12.32 -1.01 1.90
CA HIS A 89 -12.09 -2.32 1.30
C HIS A 89 -10.86 -3.02 1.89
N MET A 90 -9.76 -2.29 2.11
CA MET A 90 -8.58 -2.84 2.79
C MET A 90 -8.89 -3.27 4.23
N HIS A 91 -9.72 -2.53 4.96
CA HIS A 91 -10.17 -2.93 6.31
C HIS A 91 -11.03 -4.18 6.30
N GLN A 92 -12.00 -4.28 5.37
CA GLN A 92 -12.83 -5.48 5.22
C GLN A 92 -11.98 -6.74 4.97
N HIS A 93 -10.86 -6.58 4.27
CA HIS A 93 -9.91 -7.65 3.98
C HIS A 93 -8.66 -7.63 4.88
N ASP A 94 -8.67 -6.95 6.03
CA ASP A 94 -7.51 -6.89 6.95
C ASP A 94 -6.98 -8.28 7.33
N PRO A 95 -7.81 -9.29 7.67
CA PRO A 95 -7.31 -10.62 8.00
C PRO A 95 -6.48 -11.25 6.87
N VAL A 96 -6.92 -11.05 5.62
CA VAL A 96 -6.25 -11.58 4.42
C VAL A 96 -4.96 -10.82 4.16
N ILE A 97 -5.03 -9.49 4.15
CA ILE A 97 -3.88 -8.59 3.94
C ILE A 97 -2.80 -8.88 4.99
N ARG A 98 -3.19 -9.01 6.26
CA ARG A 98 -2.28 -9.30 7.37
C ARG A 98 -1.66 -10.68 7.26
N SER A 99 -2.46 -11.69 6.92
CA SER A 99 -1.97 -13.05 6.67
C SER A 99 -0.91 -13.05 5.56
N LEU A 100 -1.21 -12.36 4.45
CA LEU A 100 -0.29 -12.19 3.33
C LEU A 100 1.03 -11.51 3.76
N ARG A 101 0.96 -10.40 4.50
CA ARG A 101 2.16 -9.71 5.04
C ARG A 101 3.02 -10.63 5.89
N ILE A 102 2.40 -11.36 6.82
CA ILE A 102 3.12 -12.27 7.72
C ILE A 102 3.80 -13.38 6.91
N LYS A 103 3.11 -13.93 5.92
CA LYS A 103 3.64 -15.00 5.05
C LYS A 103 4.81 -14.48 4.21
N LEU A 104 4.66 -13.35 3.53
CA LEU A 104 5.72 -12.73 2.72
C LEU A 104 6.94 -12.33 3.55
N HIS A 105 6.74 -11.82 4.77
CA HIS A 105 7.84 -11.47 5.66
C HIS A 105 8.56 -12.71 6.21
N LYS A 106 7.83 -13.77 6.57
CA LYS A 106 8.44 -15.04 6.97
C LYS A 106 9.26 -15.65 5.83
N ASP A 107 8.78 -15.56 4.60
CA ASP A 107 9.52 -16.05 3.44
C ASP A 107 10.75 -15.19 3.18
N GLU A 108 10.67 -13.87 3.37
CA GLU A 108 11.83 -12.96 3.32
C GLU A 108 12.95 -13.38 4.30
N ILE A 109 12.61 -13.62 5.56
CA ILE A 109 13.57 -13.99 6.62
C ILE A 109 14.23 -15.35 6.35
N LYS A 110 13.50 -16.30 5.75
CA LYS A 110 14.02 -17.66 5.49
C LYS A 110 15.08 -17.72 4.40
N ARG A 111 15.15 -16.73 3.51
CA ARG A 111 16.07 -16.75 2.37
C ARG A 111 17.46 -16.28 2.81
N THR A 112 18.40 -17.21 2.85
CA THR A 112 19.81 -16.94 3.21
C THR A 112 20.76 -17.05 2.03
N ALA A 113 20.29 -17.56 0.88
CA ALA A 113 21.11 -17.73 -0.30
C ALA A 113 21.55 -16.35 -0.87
N PRO A 114 22.83 -16.17 -1.26
CA PRO A 114 23.36 -14.88 -1.68
C PRO A 114 22.62 -14.29 -2.87
N ASP A 115 22.19 -15.13 -3.80
CA ASP A 115 21.44 -14.68 -4.96
C ASP A 115 20.01 -14.23 -4.64
N ASP A 116 19.34 -14.93 -3.72
CA ASP A 116 18.00 -14.56 -3.26
C ASP A 116 18.06 -13.23 -2.52
N LEU A 117 19.12 -13.01 -1.72
CA LEU A 117 19.40 -11.73 -1.06
C LEU A 117 19.64 -10.61 -2.06
N ALA A 118 20.28 -10.88 -3.21
CA ALA A 118 20.45 -9.88 -4.27
C ALA A 118 19.10 -9.46 -4.88
N ILE A 119 18.22 -10.44 -5.16
CA ILE A 119 16.86 -10.19 -5.65
C ILE A 119 16.04 -9.40 -4.61
N GLN A 120 16.13 -9.76 -3.33
CA GLN A 120 15.49 -9.02 -2.23
C GLN A 120 15.99 -7.57 -2.14
N LYS A 121 17.31 -7.35 -2.16
CA LYS A 121 17.89 -6.00 -2.11
C LYS A 121 17.43 -5.15 -3.30
N LYS A 122 17.33 -5.75 -4.50
CA LYS A 122 16.82 -5.08 -5.71
C LYS A 122 15.36 -4.66 -5.54
N ALA A 123 14.50 -5.55 -5.04
CA ALA A 123 13.09 -5.26 -4.77
C ALA A 123 12.91 -4.14 -3.73
N VAL A 124 13.64 -4.21 -2.61
CA VAL A 124 13.61 -3.18 -1.57
C VAL A 124 14.12 -1.83 -2.10
N LYS A 125 15.20 -1.82 -2.90
CA LYS A 125 15.72 -0.61 -3.54
C LYS A 125 14.67 0.03 -4.46
N ARG A 126 14.03 -0.77 -5.32
CA ARG A 126 12.95 -0.30 -6.22
C ARG A 126 11.80 0.31 -5.43
N PHE A 127 11.34 -0.36 -4.37
CA PHE A 127 10.29 0.14 -3.50
C PHE A 127 10.66 1.48 -2.86
N ARG A 128 11.87 1.61 -2.29
CA ARG A 128 12.34 2.87 -1.68
C ARG A 128 12.41 4.02 -2.68
N ILE A 129 12.90 3.74 -3.90
CA ILE A 129 12.97 4.75 -4.96
C ILE A 129 11.58 5.27 -5.28
N ILE A 130 10.63 4.38 -5.57
CA ILE A 130 9.27 4.78 -5.97
C ILE A 130 8.56 5.52 -4.85
N ARG A 131 8.63 5.03 -3.62
CA ARG A 131 8.09 5.72 -2.45
C ARG A 131 8.67 7.13 -2.31
N ARG A 132 10.00 7.26 -2.41
CA ARG A 132 10.68 8.57 -2.31
C ARG A 132 10.28 9.50 -3.46
N SER A 133 10.21 8.99 -4.69
CA SER A 133 9.78 9.76 -5.86
C SER A 133 8.37 10.31 -5.68
N ILE A 134 7.42 9.51 -5.19
CA ILE A 134 6.04 9.95 -4.93
C ILE A 134 6.01 11.11 -3.92
N TYR A 135 6.72 11.00 -2.79
CA TYR A 135 6.72 12.09 -1.81
C TYR A 135 7.49 13.32 -2.28
N VAL A 136 8.54 13.18 -3.09
CA VAL A 136 9.23 14.32 -3.70
C VAL A 136 8.29 15.05 -4.64
N VAL A 137 7.55 14.32 -5.49
CA VAL A 137 6.54 14.89 -6.38
C VAL A 137 5.46 15.62 -5.58
N LEU A 138 4.93 15.00 -4.51
CA LEU A 138 3.96 15.66 -3.63
C LEU A 138 4.54 16.92 -2.97
N GLY A 139 5.76 16.84 -2.44
CA GLY A 139 6.43 17.97 -1.78
C GLY A 139 6.73 19.15 -2.70
N LEU A 140 6.86 18.91 -4.02
CA LEU A 140 7.06 19.96 -5.02
C LEU A 140 5.74 20.49 -5.58
N LEU A 141 4.84 19.60 -5.98
CA LEU A 141 3.62 19.98 -6.68
C LEU A 141 2.54 20.55 -5.76
N VAL A 142 2.43 20.08 -4.52
CA VAL A 142 1.39 20.55 -3.59
C VAL A 142 1.60 22.01 -3.20
N PRO A 143 2.81 22.47 -2.80
CA PRO A 143 3.03 23.89 -2.55
C PRO A 143 2.79 24.77 -3.78
N VAL A 144 3.22 24.33 -4.97
CA VAL A 144 2.98 25.05 -6.23
C VAL A 144 1.49 25.19 -6.50
N TRP A 145 0.72 24.10 -6.34
CA TRP A 145 -0.74 24.11 -6.48
C TRP A 145 -1.42 25.07 -5.48
N LEU A 146 -1.03 25.04 -4.20
CA LEU A 146 -1.61 25.94 -3.19
C LEU A 146 -1.27 27.41 -3.50
N VAL A 147 -0.01 27.72 -3.79
CA VAL A 147 0.41 29.10 -4.10
C VAL A 147 -0.27 29.62 -5.36
N THR A 148 -0.34 28.81 -6.43
CA THR A 148 -1.02 29.21 -7.67
C THR A 148 -2.50 29.47 -7.44
N LYS A 149 -3.21 28.59 -6.71
CA LYS A 149 -4.62 28.80 -6.36
C LYS A 149 -4.81 30.09 -5.57
N PHE A 150 -4.03 30.29 -4.51
CA PHE A 150 -4.08 31.50 -3.70
C PHE A 150 -3.82 32.77 -4.53
N GLY A 151 -2.86 32.72 -5.45
CA GLY A 151 -2.55 33.82 -6.36
C GLY A 151 -3.68 34.15 -7.33
N THR A 152 -4.30 33.15 -7.95
CA THR A 152 -5.49 33.34 -8.81
C THR A 152 -6.67 33.91 -8.04
N ASP A 153 -6.87 33.49 -6.78
CA ASP A 153 -7.98 33.94 -5.94
C ASP A 153 -7.79 35.37 -5.43
N ARG A 154 -6.55 35.88 -5.37
CA ARG A 154 -6.26 37.28 -5.02
C ARG A 154 -6.69 38.27 -6.12
N ASN A 155 -6.72 37.81 -7.37
CA ASN A 155 -7.03 38.61 -8.56
C ASN A 155 -8.42 38.30 -9.15
N GLY A 156 -9.18 37.36 -8.57
CA GLY A 156 -10.48 36.88 -9.06
C GLY A 156 -11.47 36.60 -7.94
N ARG A 157 -12.51 35.77 -8.22
CA ARG A 157 -13.40 35.27 -7.15
C ARG A 157 -12.61 34.32 -6.26
N ARG A 158 -12.64 34.57 -4.95
CA ARG A 158 -11.94 33.76 -3.96
C ARG A 158 -12.56 32.38 -3.83
N ASN A 159 -11.87 31.36 -4.34
CA ASN A 159 -12.26 29.96 -4.16
C ASN A 159 -11.37 29.29 -3.11
N LEU A 160 -11.83 28.13 -2.62
CA LEU A 160 -11.02 27.25 -1.80
C LEU A 160 -10.13 26.37 -2.68
N PRO A 161 -8.99 25.86 -2.18
CA PRO A 161 -8.08 25.04 -2.99
C PRO A 161 -8.73 23.72 -3.39
N VAL A 162 -9.64 23.21 -2.56
CA VAL A 162 -10.50 22.05 -2.84
C VAL A 162 -11.95 22.55 -2.96
N PRO A 163 -12.73 22.05 -3.94
CA PRO A 163 -14.13 22.42 -4.15
C PRO A 163 -15.04 21.84 -3.07
N VAL A 164 -15.05 22.48 -1.90
CA VAL A 164 -15.83 22.07 -0.74
C VAL A 164 -16.89 23.13 -0.47
N ASP A 165 -18.15 22.69 -0.42
CA ASP A 165 -19.26 23.56 -0.06
C ASP A 165 -19.32 23.73 1.47
N LEU A 166 -18.55 24.70 1.98
CA LEU A 166 -18.56 25.02 3.40
C LEU A 166 -19.78 25.87 3.76
N PRO A 167 -20.44 25.59 4.91
CA PRO A 167 -21.53 26.41 5.39
C PRO A 167 -21.15 27.89 5.54
N PRO A 168 -22.06 28.83 5.23
CA PRO A 168 -21.77 30.27 5.23
C PRO A 168 -21.46 30.85 6.61
N PHE A 169 -21.79 30.15 7.70
CA PHE A 169 -21.38 30.54 9.05
C PHE A 169 -19.92 30.18 9.37
N LEU A 170 -19.28 29.30 8.59
CA LEU A 170 -17.86 28.94 8.71
C LEU A 170 -16.98 29.69 7.70
N TYR A 171 -17.58 30.32 6.70
CA TYR A 171 -16.88 30.88 5.56
C TYR A 171 -17.62 32.08 4.97
N SER A 172 -16.91 33.20 4.82
CA SER A 172 -17.35 34.32 4.00
C SER A 172 -16.22 34.65 3.04
N GLU A 173 -16.52 34.66 1.73
CA GLU A 173 -15.56 34.91 0.64
C GLU A 173 -14.77 36.21 0.87
N ASN A 174 -15.42 37.23 1.43
CA ASN A 174 -14.85 38.56 1.60
C ASN A 174 -14.26 38.82 3.00
N GLY A 175 -14.37 37.86 3.93
CA GLY A 175 -13.94 38.01 5.32
C GLY A 175 -12.57 37.43 5.63
N VAL A 176 -12.08 37.69 6.85
CA VAL A 176 -10.87 37.03 7.39
C VAL A 176 -11.09 35.51 7.54
N SER A 177 -12.34 35.08 7.70
CA SER A 177 -12.76 33.68 7.70
C SER A 177 -12.34 32.92 6.43
N TYR A 178 -12.20 33.60 5.28
CA TYR A 178 -11.63 33.00 4.06
C TYR A 178 -10.24 32.43 4.32
N TYR A 179 -9.33 33.19 4.94
CA TYR A 179 -7.94 32.75 5.13
C TYR A 179 -7.83 31.57 6.10
N TYR A 180 -8.68 31.55 7.14
CA TYR A 180 -8.77 30.40 8.05
C TYR A 180 -9.31 29.16 7.33
N ALA A 181 -10.38 29.30 6.56
CA ALA A 181 -10.94 28.20 5.78
C ALA A 181 -9.94 27.70 4.73
N TYR A 182 -9.27 28.61 4.02
CA TYR A 182 -8.24 28.28 3.04
C TYR A 182 -7.10 27.49 3.68
N GLY A 183 -6.57 27.96 4.82
CA GLY A 183 -5.50 27.27 5.55
C GLY A 183 -5.92 25.88 6.04
N LEU A 184 -7.12 25.77 6.61
CA LEU A 184 -7.65 24.49 7.09
C LEU A 184 -7.86 23.50 5.93
N VAL A 185 -8.50 23.94 4.83
CA VAL A 185 -8.74 23.10 3.65
C VAL A 185 -7.42 22.73 2.95
N SER A 186 -6.42 23.62 2.96
CA SER A 186 -5.09 23.29 2.45
C SER A 186 -4.43 22.20 3.27
N LEU A 187 -4.47 22.32 4.61
CA LEU A 187 -3.89 21.32 5.51
C LEU A 187 -4.58 19.95 5.35
N THR A 188 -5.92 19.93 5.30
CA THR A 188 -6.66 18.68 5.12
C THR A 188 -6.42 18.07 3.75
N ALA A 189 -6.33 18.88 2.68
CA ALA A 189 -5.99 18.40 1.34
C ALA A 189 -4.60 17.75 1.31
N VAL A 190 -3.60 18.38 1.95
CA VAL A 190 -2.25 17.83 2.06
C VAL A 190 -2.27 16.47 2.77
N LEU A 191 -2.91 16.38 3.93
CA LEU A 191 -3.03 15.13 4.69
C LEU A 191 -3.75 14.04 3.88
N ALA A 192 -4.81 14.41 3.19
CA ALA A 192 -5.56 13.47 2.35
C ALA A 192 -4.72 13.00 1.14
N LEU A 193 -3.88 13.84 0.54
CA LEU A 193 -2.95 13.42 -0.52
C LEU A 193 -1.89 12.43 0.00
N PHE A 194 -1.37 12.62 1.20
CA PHE A 194 -0.47 11.63 1.83
C PHE A 194 -1.19 10.29 2.06
N PHE A 195 -2.42 10.33 2.57
CA PHE A 195 -3.27 9.14 2.73
C PHE A 195 -3.47 8.40 1.41
N ILE A 196 -3.84 9.12 0.33
CA ILE A 196 -4.03 8.56 -1.02
C ILE A 196 -2.74 7.89 -1.52
N ALA A 197 -1.61 8.58 -1.34
CA ALA A 197 -0.31 8.09 -1.76
C ALA A 197 0.07 6.82 -0.99
N ASP A 198 -0.10 6.78 0.34
CA ASP A 198 0.28 5.63 1.16
C ASP A 198 -0.56 4.40 0.87
N ILE A 199 -1.88 4.53 0.67
CA ILE A 199 -2.74 3.42 0.20
C ILE A 199 -2.19 2.83 -1.11
N SER A 200 -1.86 3.70 -2.07
CA SER A 200 -1.34 3.28 -3.36
C SER A 200 0.03 2.60 -3.24
N ILE A 201 0.90 3.14 -2.38
CA ILE A 201 2.23 2.57 -2.09
C ILE A 201 2.10 1.20 -1.41
N ILE A 202 1.11 0.97 -0.56
CA ILE A 202 0.86 -0.35 0.06
C ILE A 202 0.51 -1.39 -1.00
N MET A 203 -0.43 -1.07 -1.90
CA MET A 203 -0.78 -1.99 -2.98
C MET A 203 0.44 -2.31 -3.85
N TYR A 204 1.23 -1.28 -4.15
CA TYR A 204 2.47 -1.44 -4.90
C TYR A 204 3.53 -2.27 -4.15
N ALA A 205 3.62 -2.12 -2.82
CA ALA A 205 4.51 -2.92 -1.98
C ALA A 205 4.19 -4.41 -2.06
N PHE A 206 2.90 -4.77 -2.04
CA PHE A 206 2.47 -6.15 -2.21
C PHE A 206 2.86 -6.70 -3.59
N LEU A 207 2.62 -5.93 -4.65
CA LEU A 207 3.00 -6.35 -6.01
C LEU A 207 4.51 -6.58 -6.13
N ILE A 208 5.34 -5.72 -5.55
CA ILE A 208 6.79 -5.91 -5.52
C ILE A 208 7.16 -7.19 -4.76
N GLN A 209 6.58 -7.42 -3.57
CA GLN A 209 6.90 -8.60 -2.76
C GLN A 209 6.48 -9.89 -3.47
N ILE A 210 5.29 -9.92 -4.08
CA ILE A 210 4.80 -11.08 -4.85
C ILE A 210 5.68 -11.31 -6.08
N SER A 211 5.99 -10.26 -6.85
CA SER A 211 6.86 -10.35 -8.03
C SER A 211 8.26 -10.85 -7.66
N ARG A 212 8.80 -10.41 -6.53
CA ARG A 212 10.07 -10.88 -5.98
C ARG A 212 10.03 -12.37 -5.67
N GLU A 213 9.03 -12.84 -4.93
CA GLU A 213 8.90 -14.26 -4.61
C GLU A 213 8.75 -15.11 -5.89
N TYR A 214 8.04 -14.59 -6.89
CA TYR A 214 7.92 -15.22 -8.19
C TYR A 214 9.26 -15.31 -8.93
N GLU A 215 10.08 -14.25 -8.94
CA GLU A 215 11.42 -14.24 -9.53
C GLU A 215 12.35 -15.28 -8.87
N ILE A 216 12.29 -15.40 -7.53
CA ILE A 216 13.06 -16.41 -6.79
C ILE A 216 12.58 -17.82 -7.15
N LEU A 217 11.27 -18.06 -7.20
CA LEU A 217 10.72 -19.36 -7.55
C LEU A 217 11.09 -19.76 -8.99
N LEU A 218 11.01 -18.83 -9.94
CA LEU A 218 11.40 -19.08 -11.34
C LEU A 218 12.88 -19.44 -11.46
N LYS A 219 13.75 -18.86 -10.63
CA LYS A 219 15.16 -19.23 -10.60
C LYS A 219 15.39 -20.67 -10.13
N ASP A 220 14.55 -21.15 -9.23
CA ASP A 220 14.65 -22.52 -8.73
C ASP A 220 14.12 -23.55 -9.74
N VAL A 221 13.27 -23.16 -10.69
CA VAL A 221 12.68 -24.06 -11.71
C VAL A 221 13.76 -24.71 -12.61
N PRO A 222 14.72 -23.99 -13.22
CA PRO A 222 15.82 -24.61 -13.97
C PRO A 222 16.68 -25.54 -13.12
N LYS A 223 16.97 -25.19 -11.86
CA LYS A 223 17.75 -26.03 -10.93
C LYS A 223 17.04 -27.35 -10.60
N LEU A 224 15.72 -27.40 -10.75
CA LEU A 224 14.89 -28.59 -10.58
C LEU A 224 14.75 -29.38 -11.88
N ASN A 225 14.81 -28.70 -13.03
CA ASN A 225 14.81 -29.28 -14.38
C ASN A 225 16.18 -29.76 -14.86
N ASP A 226 17.22 -29.64 -14.03
CA ASP A 226 18.58 -30.07 -14.37
C ASP A 226 18.98 -31.35 -13.60
N PRO A 227 18.64 -32.57 -14.09
CA PRO A 227 19.23 -33.80 -13.59
C PRO A 227 20.57 -34.17 -14.24
N TYR A 228 21.16 -33.34 -15.13
CA TYR A 228 22.17 -33.84 -16.09
C TYR A 228 23.44 -33.00 -16.31
N GLY A 229 23.63 -31.86 -15.64
CA GLY A 229 24.91 -31.15 -15.68
C GLY A 229 26.04 -31.81 -14.86
N ASN A 230 26.76 -32.75 -15.46
CA ASN A 230 28.10 -33.24 -15.06
C ASN A 230 28.26 -33.91 -13.68
N PHE A 231 27.93 -35.20 -13.57
CA PHE A 231 28.65 -36.10 -12.67
C PHE A 231 28.68 -37.52 -13.28
N ILE A 232 29.84 -37.92 -13.80
CA ILE A 232 30.13 -39.30 -14.20
C ILE A 232 30.90 -39.96 -13.05
N PRO A 233 30.25 -40.72 -12.14
CA PRO A 233 30.96 -41.69 -11.32
C PRO A 233 30.79 -43.07 -11.96
N SER A 234 31.92 -43.63 -12.38
CA SER A 234 32.07 -45.01 -12.82
C SER A 234 31.78 -45.98 -11.66
N GLY A 235 30.91 -46.97 -11.89
CA GLY A 235 30.72 -48.12 -10.99
C GLY A 235 29.28 -48.64 -10.93
N LYS A 236 29.08 -49.91 -11.29
CA LYS A 236 27.74 -50.55 -11.40
C LYS A 236 26.99 -50.68 -10.06
N LYS A 237 27.67 -50.74 -8.90
CA LYS A 237 27.03 -50.82 -7.56
C LYS A 237 26.62 -49.47 -6.94
N ALA A 238 27.24 -48.36 -7.35
CA ALA A 238 26.87 -47.01 -6.86
C ALA A 238 25.58 -46.48 -7.52
N LYS A 239 25.21 -47.00 -8.70
CA LYS A 239 24.01 -46.59 -9.46
C LYS A 239 22.70 -47.02 -8.83
N GLU A 240 22.65 -48.16 -8.12
CA GLU A 240 21.41 -48.67 -7.52
C GLU A 240 21.06 -47.97 -6.20
N ILE A 241 22.06 -47.78 -5.33
CA ILE A 241 21.89 -47.07 -4.05
C ILE A 241 21.58 -45.58 -4.31
N ASN A 242 22.23 -44.95 -5.30
CA ASN A 242 21.87 -43.59 -5.70
C ASN A 242 20.50 -43.50 -6.38
N ARG A 243 20.04 -44.51 -7.13
CA ARG A 243 18.69 -44.49 -7.73
C ARG A 243 17.58 -44.57 -6.69
N SER A 244 17.75 -45.35 -5.62
CA SER A 244 16.75 -45.46 -4.54
C SER A 244 16.73 -44.20 -3.64
N ALA A 245 17.91 -43.66 -3.31
CA ALA A 245 18.05 -42.40 -2.57
C ALA A 245 17.56 -41.19 -3.39
N ARG A 246 17.85 -41.16 -4.71
CA ARG A 246 17.34 -40.14 -5.65
C ARG A 246 15.82 -40.22 -5.78
N ARG A 247 15.21 -41.40 -5.93
CA ARG A 247 13.74 -41.50 -5.99
C ARG A 247 13.04 -41.01 -4.71
N LYS A 248 13.62 -41.22 -3.52
CA LYS A 248 13.08 -40.71 -2.26
C LYS A 248 13.23 -39.18 -2.13
N LYS A 249 14.41 -38.64 -2.45
CA LYS A 249 14.70 -37.19 -2.38
C LYS A 249 13.95 -36.39 -3.46
N THR A 250 13.82 -36.93 -4.66
CA THR A 250 13.03 -36.32 -5.75
C THR A 250 11.53 -36.39 -5.42
N LYS A 251 11.02 -37.48 -4.83
CA LYS A 251 9.62 -37.53 -4.36
C LYS A 251 9.35 -36.53 -3.24
N SER A 252 10.27 -36.32 -2.29
CA SER A 252 10.06 -35.33 -1.22
C SER A 252 10.07 -33.90 -1.76
N VAL A 253 11.00 -33.60 -2.67
CA VAL A 253 11.13 -32.26 -3.28
C VAL A 253 9.96 -31.96 -4.22
N ILE A 254 9.52 -32.89 -5.07
CA ILE A 254 8.32 -32.72 -5.93
C ILE A 254 7.07 -32.56 -5.07
N ARG A 255 6.93 -33.33 -3.99
CA ARG A 255 5.79 -33.22 -3.06
C ARG A 255 5.81 -31.87 -2.32
N GLU A 256 6.98 -31.32 -2.07
CA GLU A 256 7.13 -29.99 -1.48
C GLU A 256 6.86 -28.86 -2.49
N ILE A 257 7.27 -29.01 -3.74
CA ILE A 257 6.93 -28.07 -4.83
C ILE A 257 5.43 -28.11 -5.12
N ALA A 258 4.81 -29.29 -5.21
CA ALA A 258 3.37 -29.42 -5.38
C ALA A 258 2.61 -28.79 -4.20
N ARG A 259 3.10 -28.94 -2.96
CA ARG A 259 2.56 -28.22 -1.79
C ARG A 259 2.76 -26.71 -1.89
N ARG A 260 3.88 -26.24 -2.41
CA ARG A 260 4.16 -24.80 -2.55
C ARG A 260 3.34 -24.19 -3.69
N GLN A 261 3.18 -24.89 -4.81
CA GLN A 261 2.31 -24.51 -5.91
C GLN A 261 0.83 -24.57 -5.51
N SER A 262 0.38 -25.57 -4.76
CA SER A 262 -1.00 -25.59 -4.24
C SER A 262 -1.27 -24.42 -3.31
N ARG A 263 -0.30 -24.05 -2.45
CA ARG A 263 -0.41 -22.83 -1.62
C ARG A 263 -0.47 -21.56 -2.47
N ILE A 264 0.29 -21.48 -3.57
CA ILE A 264 0.23 -20.33 -4.50
C ILE A 264 -1.14 -20.26 -5.17
N VAL A 265 -1.70 -21.39 -5.59
CA VAL A 265 -3.06 -21.45 -6.13
C VAL A 265 -4.09 -21.00 -5.09
N GLU A 266 -3.96 -21.40 -3.82
CA GLU A 266 -4.80 -20.89 -2.72
C GLU A 266 -4.67 -19.37 -2.49
N TYR A 267 -3.52 -18.75 -2.81
CA TYR A 267 -3.36 -17.30 -2.75
C TYR A 267 -3.99 -16.57 -3.94
N VAL A 268 -4.00 -17.19 -5.12
CA VAL A 268 -4.47 -16.57 -6.37
C VAL A 268 -5.97 -16.81 -6.58
N PHE A 269 -6.48 -17.96 -6.13
CA PHE A 269 -7.87 -18.36 -6.21
C PHE A 269 -8.33 -18.86 -4.84
N PRO A 270 -8.70 -17.97 -3.90
CA PRO A 270 -9.35 -18.40 -2.67
C PRO A 270 -10.70 -18.99 -3.06
N ILE A 271 -10.84 -20.32 -2.97
CA ILE A 271 -12.12 -21.01 -3.15
C ILE A 271 -13.03 -20.53 -2.01
N HIS A 272 -14.17 -19.94 -2.39
CA HIS A 272 -15.26 -19.54 -1.49
C HIS A 272 -15.96 -20.75 -0.88
#